data_AF-A0A1J4KH67-F1
#
_entry.id   AF-A0A1J4KH67-F1
#
_cell.length_a   1.000
_cell.length_b   1.000
_cell.length_c   1.000
_cell.angle_alpha   90.00
_cell.angle_beta   90.00
_cell.angle_gamma   90.00
#
_symmetry.space_group_name_H-M   'P 1'
#
loop_
_entity.id
_entity.type
_entity.pdbx_description
1 polymer ?
#
loop_
_entity_poly.entity_id
_entity_poly.type
_entity_poly.pdbx_seq_one_letter_code
_entity_poly.pdbx_strand_id
1 'polypeptide(L)'
;MGCGGSSTGGGTNTQGRTAAGKTNQPKTPILIFSLPGGSKDYLQRVLSSDNAANESGKLNLRFIDIPNQRNIRRYWLKELSNPRDYAVALYLADLRDHPTLLLTARTLNWFLRNTFKKYEVKIITIISKDSQLQEFKMYLPAAIELLPLNENDQETIGAVKEMIIFFEEKYQEAKRTRTGTTTTTTHLIMK
;
A
#
# COMPACT_ATOMS: atom_id res chain seq x y z
N MET A 1 -0.29 46.22 44.17
CA MET A 1 -0.46 44.76 44.00
C MET A 1 0.33 44.36 42.74
N GLY A 2 1.58 43.90 42.77
CA GLY A 2 2.33 43.23 43.84
C GLY A 2 2.34 41.71 43.62
N CYS A 3 3.11 41.25 42.61
CA CYS A 3 3.98 40.06 42.61
C CYS A 3 4.25 39.57 41.18
N GLY A 4 5.42 39.94 40.66
CA GLY A 4 6.15 39.13 39.69
C GLY A 4 7.10 38.18 40.41
N GLY A 5 7.49 37.10 39.74
CA GLY A 5 8.50 36.16 40.19
C GLY A 5 9.08 35.41 38.99
N SER A 6 10.15 35.97 38.43
CA SER A 6 10.98 35.39 37.38
C SER A 6 11.85 34.24 37.92
N SER A 7 12.14 33.24 37.08
CA SER A 7 13.38 32.47 37.20
C SER A 7 14.00 32.30 35.81
N THR A 8 15.06 33.04 35.57
CA THR A 8 16.02 32.84 34.47
C THR A 8 17.17 31.94 34.95
N GLY A 9 17.46 30.91 34.16
CA GLY A 9 18.73 30.18 34.10
C GLY A 9 18.63 29.25 32.89
N GLY A 10 19.30 29.48 31.77
CA GLY A 10 20.73 29.67 31.64
C GLY A 10 21.36 28.31 31.33
N GLY A 11 21.30 27.88 30.07
CA GLY A 11 21.82 26.59 29.64
C GLY A 11 21.79 26.44 28.12
N THR A 12 22.87 26.89 27.48
CA THR A 12 23.25 26.54 26.10
C THR A 12 23.17 25.04 25.86
N ASN A 13 22.39 24.62 24.87
CA ASN A 13 22.70 23.45 24.06
C ASN A 13 21.95 23.50 22.72
N THR A 14 22.69 23.76 21.66
CA THR A 14 22.47 23.18 20.33
C THR A 14 22.17 21.69 20.48
N GLN A 15 20.91 21.30 20.41
CA GLN A 15 20.52 19.91 20.22
C GLN A 15 19.55 19.80 19.05
N GLY A 16 20.12 19.31 17.95
CA GLY A 16 19.50 18.40 17.01
C GLY A 16 18.02 18.58 16.76
N ARG A 17 17.70 19.12 15.58
CA ARG A 17 16.58 18.62 14.79
C ARG A 17 16.79 17.11 14.53
N THR A 18 16.45 16.27 15.49
CA THR A 18 16.32 14.82 15.33
C THR A 18 14.91 14.43 15.68
N ALA A 19 14.02 14.54 14.69
CA ALA A 19 12.83 13.71 14.59
C ALA A 19 12.36 13.63 13.13
N ALA A 20 13.29 13.43 12.18
CA ALA A 20 12.94 12.62 11.01
C ALA A 20 12.90 11.17 11.51
N GLY A 21 11.86 10.85 12.28
CA GLY A 21 11.58 9.49 12.68
C GLY A 21 11.48 8.69 11.40
N LYS A 22 12.49 7.86 11.13
CA LYS A 22 12.30 6.65 10.34
C LYS A 22 11.08 6.02 10.96
N THR A 23 9.95 6.13 10.29
CA THR A 23 8.74 5.46 10.72
C THR A 23 9.14 3.98 10.78
N ASN A 24 9.25 3.44 12.00
CA ASN A 24 9.37 2.01 12.28
C ASN A 24 8.04 1.32 11.92
N GLN A 25 7.47 1.68 10.76
CA GLN A 25 6.36 0.95 10.19
C GLN A 25 6.93 -0.42 9.85
N PRO A 26 6.34 -1.51 10.36
CA PRO A 26 6.74 -2.85 9.96
C PRO A 26 6.70 -2.92 8.44
N LYS A 27 7.76 -3.46 7.82
CA LYS A 27 7.83 -3.60 6.37
C LYS A 27 6.72 -4.54 5.91
N THR A 28 5.69 -3.96 5.31
CA THR A 28 4.53 -4.70 4.83
C THR A 28 4.76 -5.09 3.37
N PRO A 29 4.63 -6.38 2.99
CA PRO A 29 4.88 -6.83 1.63
C PRO A 29 3.93 -6.20 0.61
N ILE A 30 2.70 -5.86 1.00
CA ILE A 30 1.69 -5.43 0.03
C ILE A 30 1.14 -4.06 0.43
N LEU A 31 1.45 -3.05 -0.38
CA LEU A 31 0.91 -1.70 -0.23
C LEU A 31 -0.38 -1.59 -1.03
N ILE A 32 -1.49 -1.24 -0.38
CA ILE A 32 -2.81 -1.11 -1.02
C ILE A 32 -3.28 0.33 -0.92
N PHE A 33 -3.21 1.03 -2.04
CA PHE A 33 -3.68 2.39 -2.23
C PHE A 33 -5.18 2.38 -2.56
N SER A 34 -6.00 3.13 -1.83
CA SER A 34 -7.45 3.13 -2.05
C SER A 34 -8.07 4.45 -1.61
N LEU A 35 -9.15 4.88 -2.27
CA LEU A 35 -9.96 5.98 -1.73
C LEU A 35 -10.59 5.55 -0.40
N PRO A 36 -10.81 6.48 0.55
CA PRO A 36 -11.57 6.18 1.76
C PRO A 36 -12.95 5.63 1.42
N GLY A 37 -13.33 4.49 2.01
CA GLY A 37 -14.60 3.82 1.74
C GLY A 37 -14.56 2.33 2.08
N GLY A 38 -15.63 1.61 1.69
CA GLY A 38 -15.82 0.19 2.02
C GLY A 38 -15.07 -0.81 1.14
N SER A 39 -14.26 -0.35 0.19
CA SER A 39 -13.48 -1.22 -0.70
C SER A 39 -12.43 -2.04 0.05
N LYS A 40 -11.83 -1.46 1.09
CA LYS A 40 -10.87 -2.12 1.98
C LYS A 40 -11.50 -3.28 2.71
N ASP A 41 -12.64 -3.03 3.35
CA ASP A 41 -13.38 -4.03 4.12
C ASP A 41 -13.85 -5.16 3.20
N TYR A 42 -14.30 -4.81 1.99
CA TYR A 42 -14.66 -5.77 0.97
C TYR A 42 -13.47 -6.67 0.59
N LEU A 43 -12.31 -6.11 0.26
CA LEU A 43 -11.13 -6.89 -0.08
C LEU A 43 -10.68 -7.78 1.09
N GLN A 44 -10.66 -7.25 2.32
CA GLN A 44 -10.32 -8.02 3.50
C GLN A 44 -11.27 -9.20 3.72
N ARG A 45 -12.59 -8.98 3.56
CA ARG A 45 -13.59 -10.03 3.67
C ARG A 45 -13.38 -11.10 2.60
N VAL A 46 -13.13 -10.70 1.35
CA VAL A 46 -12.84 -11.63 0.26
C VAL A 46 -11.61 -12.46 0.60
N LEU A 47 -10.53 -11.85 1.05
CA LEU A 47 -9.29 -12.56 1.40
C LEU A 47 -9.41 -13.43 2.66
N SER A 48 -10.40 -13.17 3.52
CA SER A 48 -10.61 -13.92 4.77
C SER A 48 -11.62 -15.06 4.64
N SER A 49 -12.45 -15.07 3.58
CA SER A 49 -13.60 -15.99 3.46
C SER A 49 -13.22 -17.47 3.43
N ASP A 50 -11.96 -17.81 3.14
CA ASP A 50 -11.53 -19.19 2.89
C ASP A 50 -10.55 -19.72 3.96
N ASN A 51 -10.18 -18.91 4.96
CA ASN A 51 -9.10 -19.22 5.91
C ASN A 51 -9.57 -19.85 7.24
N ALA A 52 -10.71 -20.54 7.25
CA ALA A 52 -11.13 -21.30 8.44
C ALA A 52 -10.44 -22.68 8.58
N ALA A 53 -9.59 -23.09 7.63
CA ALA A 53 -8.99 -24.44 7.64
C ALA A 53 -7.46 -24.52 7.57
N ASN A 54 -6.74 -23.45 7.21
CA ASN A 54 -5.27 -23.45 7.20
C ASN A 54 -4.74 -22.20 7.90
N GLU A 55 -4.09 -22.39 9.05
CA GLU A 55 -3.34 -21.37 9.81
C GLU A 55 -2.07 -20.88 9.09
N SER A 56 -2.09 -20.80 7.76
CA SER A 56 -1.00 -20.23 6.96
C SER A 56 -1.18 -18.72 6.86
N GLY A 57 -0.69 -18.01 7.88
CA GLY A 57 -0.27 -16.60 7.79
C GLY A 57 -1.35 -15.58 7.45
N LYS A 58 -1.75 -14.79 8.44
CA LYS A 58 -2.51 -13.55 8.20
C LYS A 58 -1.77 -12.70 7.17
N LEU A 59 -2.38 -12.49 6.00
CA LEU A 59 -1.78 -11.71 4.92
C LEU A 59 -1.31 -10.36 5.44
N ASN A 60 -0.05 -10.02 5.21
CA ASN A 60 0.49 -8.74 5.69
C ASN A 60 0.19 -7.64 4.67
N LEU A 61 -0.98 -7.01 4.82
CA LEU A 61 -1.48 -5.94 3.96
C LEU A 61 -1.43 -4.59 4.67
N ARG A 62 -0.93 -3.56 3.97
CA ARG A 62 -0.93 -2.18 4.48
C ARG A 62 -1.79 -1.32 3.59
N PHE A 63 -2.94 -0.93 4.13
CA PHE A 63 -3.87 -0.04 3.47
C PHE A 63 -3.44 1.41 3.64
N ILE A 64 -3.33 2.13 2.53
CA ILE A 64 -3.00 3.54 2.46
C ILE A 64 -4.24 4.26 1.90
N ASP A 65 -4.89 5.04 2.75
CA ASP A 65 -5.96 5.91 2.31
C ASP A 65 -5.44 7.03 1.42
N ILE A 66 -6.14 7.23 0.32
CA ILE A 66 -5.94 8.28 -0.67
C ILE A 66 -7.05 9.32 -0.49
N PRO A 67 -7.00 10.19 0.55
CA PRO A 67 -7.98 11.25 0.69
C PRO A 67 -7.96 12.19 -0.52
N ASN A 68 -9.15 12.60 -0.98
CA ASN A 68 -9.31 13.34 -2.23
C ASN A 68 -8.59 14.72 -2.26
N GLN A 69 -8.16 15.25 -1.12
CA GLN A 69 -7.49 16.54 -1.03
C GLN A 69 -6.14 16.55 -1.79
N ARG A 70 -5.99 17.48 -2.75
CA ARG A 70 -4.84 17.52 -3.67
C ARG A 70 -3.49 17.76 -2.98
N ASN A 71 -3.48 18.56 -1.91
CA ASN A 71 -2.27 18.99 -1.17
C ASN A 71 -1.56 17.84 -0.44
N ILE A 72 -2.30 16.82 0.00
CA ILE A 72 -1.74 15.69 0.76
C ILE A 72 -1.34 14.50 -0.12
N ARG A 73 -1.77 14.47 -1.38
CA ARG A 73 -1.50 13.34 -2.28
C ARG A 73 0.00 13.05 -2.51
N ARG A 74 0.83 14.10 -2.44
CA ARG A 74 2.30 13.99 -2.55
C ARG A 74 2.94 13.10 -1.47
N TYR A 75 2.29 12.96 -0.31
CA TYR A 75 2.83 12.14 0.78
C TYR A 75 2.69 10.65 0.48
N TRP A 76 1.70 10.24 -0.30
CA TRP A 76 1.52 8.83 -0.68
C TRP A 76 2.62 8.34 -1.61
N LEU A 77 3.13 9.21 -2.48
CA LEU A 77 4.25 8.86 -3.36
C LEU A 77 5.53 8.51 -2.59
N LYS A 78 5.66 8.98 -1.34
CA LYS A 78 6.80 8.61 -0.48
C LYS A 78 6.78 7.13 -0.12
N GLU A 79 5.60 6.52 -0.04
CA GLU A 79 5.46 5.08 0.26
C GLU A 79 6.07 4.20 -0.85
N LEU A 80 6.12 4.73 -2.08
CA LEU A 80 6.72 4.05 -3.22
C LEU A 80 8.24 4.30 -3.34
N SER A 81 8.80 5.24 -2.57
CA SER A 81 10.18 5.71 -2.77
C SER A 81 11.26 4.67 -2.44
N ASN A 82 10.93 3.65 -1.65
CA ASN A 82 11.85 2.56 -1.32
C ASN A 82 11.28 1.20 -1.76
N PRO A 83 11.58 0.76 -3.00
CA PRO A 83 11.09 -0.53 -3.52
C PRO A 83 11.52 -1.76 -2.72
N ARG A 84 12.47 -1.62 -1.77
CA ARG A 84 12.90 -2.72 -0.91
C ARG A 84 11.99 -2.94 0.29
N ASP A 85 11.08 -2.01 0.57
CA ASP A 85 10.20 -2.06 1.74
C ASP A 85 8.83 -2.68 1.46
N TYR A 86 8.56 -3.01 0.19
CA TYR A 86 7.34 -3.71 -0.25
C TYR A 86 7.65 -4.68 -1.39
N ALA A 87 6.78 -5.67 -1.58
CA ALA A 87 6.81 -6.66 -2.65
C ALA A 87 6.03 -6.19 -3.88
N VAL A 88 4.85 -5.62 -3.65
CA VAL A 88 3.97 -5.09 -4.69
C VAL A 88 3.21 -3.88 -4.17
N ALA A 89 2.96 -2.93 -5.07
CA ALA A 89 2.04 -1.83 -4.86
C ALA A 89 0.77 -2.07 -5.69
N LEU A 90 -0.37 -1.98 -5.03
CA LEU A 90 -1.69 -2.19 -5.62
C LEU A 90 -2.51 -0.92 -5.47
N TYR A 91 -3.23 -0.53 -6.51
CA TYR A 91 -4.29 0.48 -6.43
C TYR A 91 -5.64 -0.23 -6.47
N LEU A 92 -6.42 -0.10 -5.42
CA LEU A 92 -7.77 -0.63 -5.32
C LEU A 92 -8.78 0.43 -5.77
N ALA A 93 -9.40 0.18 -6.92
CA ALA A 93 -10.37 1.02 -7.58
C ALA A 93 -11.78 0.45 -7.34
N ASP A 94 -12.61 1.14 -6.56
CA ASP A 94 -14.01 0.78 -6.38
C ASP A 94 -14.85 1.44 -7.47
N LEU A 95 -15.52 0.62 -8.29
CA LEU A 95 -16.30 1.07 -9.45
C LEU A 95 -17.78 0.70 -9.34
N ARG A 96 -18.22 0.21 -8.17
CA ARG A 96 -19.57 -0.35 -7.98
C ARG A 96 -20.66 0.72 -8.10
N ASP A 97 -20.34 1.96 -7.73
CA ASP A 97 -21.23 3.11 -7.93
C ASP A 97 -20.59 4.16 -8.85
N HIS A 98 -21.42 4.79 -9.68
CA HIS A 98 -20.97 5.72 -10.71
C HIS A 98 -20.26 6.98 -10.14
N PRO A 99 -20.72 7.62 -9.06
CA PRO A 99 -19.99 8.73 -8.44
C PRO A 99 -18.58 8.35 -7.98
N THR A 100 -18.42 7.19 -7.32
CA THR A 100 -17.12 6.68 -6.89
C THR A 100 -16.26 6.28 -8.07
N LEU A 101 -16.84 5.70 -9.13
CA LEU A 101 -16.15 5.40 -10.38
C LEU A 101 -15.49 6.65 -10.96
N LEU A 102 -16.23 7.76 -11.10
CA LEU A 102 -15.71 9.02 -11.63
C LEU A 102 -14.60 9.60 -10.73
N LEU A 103 -14.80 9.54 -9.41
CA LEU A 103 -13.81 10.01 -8.44
C LEU A 103 -12.53 9.16 -8.47
N THR A 104 -12.68 7.85 -8.58
CA THR A 104 -11.62 6.87 -8.75
C THR A 104 -10.86 7.15 -10.03
N ALA A 105 -11.54 7.41 -11.15
CA ALA A 105 -10.91 7.69 -12.43
C ALA A 105 -10.05 8.96 -12.35
N ARG A 106 -10.61 10.05 -11.81
CA ARG A 106 -9.88 11.31 -11.60
C ARG A 106 -8.64 11.13 -10.71
N THR A 107 -8.78 10.35 -9.64
CA THR A 107 -7.70 10.15 -8.66
C THR A 107 -6.61 9.23 -9.18
N LEU A 108 -7.00 8.14 -9.84
CA LEU A 108 -6.09 7.23 -10.51
C LEU A 108 -5.34 7.93 -11.64
N ASN A 109 -5.99 8.77 -12.44
CA ASN A 109 -5.32 9.57 -13.47
C ASN A 109 -4.26 10.49 -12.90
N TRP A 110 -4.54 11.14 -11.76
CA TRP A 110 -3.52 11.92 -11.06
C TRP A 110 -2.40 11.01 -10.56
N PHE A 111 -2.72 9.86 -9.97
CA PHE A 111 -1.74 8.94 -9.41
C PHE A 111 -0.80 8.40 -10.49
N LEU A 112 -1.35 7.90 -11.60
CA LEU A 112 -0.60 7.39 -12.75
C LEU A 112 0.29 8.46 -13.37
N ARG A 113 -0.13 9.73 -13.48
CA ARG A 113 0.77 10.80 -13.97
C ARG A 113 2.05 10.94 -13.14
N ASN A 114 2.03 10.51 -11.88
CA ASN A 114 3.18 10.59 -10.98
C ASN A 114 3.94 9.27 -10.86
N THR A 115 3.28 8.13 -11.10
CA THR A 115 3.85 6.79 -10.87
C THR A 115 4.15 6.01 -12.14
N PHE A 116 3.45 6.30 -13.24
CA PHE A 116 3.58 5.59 -14.51
C PHE A 116 5.04 5.62 -14.99
N LYS A 117 5.56 4.45 -15.37
CA LYS A 117 6.97 4.17 -15.73
C LYS A 117 7.99 4.24 -14.59
N LYS A 118 7.67 4.85 -13.44
CA LYS A 118 8.59 4.92 -12.27
C LYS A 118 8.39 3.77 -11.30
N TYR A 119 7.14 3.35 -11.13
CA TYR A 119 6.75 2.30 -10.22
C TYR A 119 5.83 1.32 -10.94
N GLU A 120 6.01 0.04 -10.68
CA GLU A 120 5.05 -0.99 -11.09
C GLU A 120 3.92 -1.01 -10.07
N VAL A 121 2.79 -0.41 -10.43
CA VAL A 121 1.56 -0.44 -9.61
C VAL A 121 0.50 -1.21 -10.38
N LYS A 122 0.03 -2.32 -9.80
CA LYS A 122 -1.09 -3.09 -10.38
C LYS A 122 -2.42 -2.50 -9.91
N ILE A 123 -3.45 -2.59 -10.75
CA ILE A 123 -4.74 -1.96 -10.48
C ILE A 123 -5.78 -3.05 -10.35
N ILE A 124 -6.38 -3.16 -9.18
CA ILE A 124 -7.51 -4.06 -8.91
C ILE A 124 -8.78 -3.23 -8.98
N THR A 125 -9.71 -3.60 -9.84
CA THR A 125 -11.00 -2.91 -10.00
C THR A 125 -12.11 -3.76 -9.41
N ILE A 126 -12.70 -3.30 -8.30
CA ILE A 126 -13.89 -3.92 -7.72
C ILE A 126 -15.09 -3.52 -8.57
N ILE A 127 -15.78 -4.52 -9.10
CA ILE A 127 -16.96 -4.34 -9.96
C ILE A 127 -18.10 -5.25 -9.49
N SER A 128 -19.32 -4.84 -9.79
CA SER A 128 -20.51 -5.68 -9.72
C SER A 128 -20.90 -6.22 -11.09
N LYS A 129 -20.53 -5.49 -12.16
CA LYS A 129 -20.91 -5.75 -13.55
C LYS A 129 -19.78 -5.30 -14.49
N ASP A 130 -19.58 -6.03 -15.58
CA ASP A 130 -18.51 -5.74 -16.55
C ASP A 130 -18.67 -4.38 -17.25
N SER A 131 -19.90 -3.87 -17.36
CA SER A 131 -20.16 -2.55 -17.93
C SER A 131 -19.45 -1.43 -17.17
N GLN A 132 -19.28 -1.56 -15.85
CA GLN A 132 -18.55 -0.59 -15.03
C GLN A 132 -17.07 -0.54 -15.40
N LEU A 133 -16.47 -1.70 -15.68
CA LEU A 133 -15.08 -1.77 -16.11
C LEU A 133 -14.89 -1.11 -17.49
N GLN A 134 -15.82 -1.34 -18.41
CA GLN A 134 -15.78 -0.73 -19.75
C GLN A 134 -15.96 0.78 -19.69
N GLU A 135 -16.91 1.26 -18.88
CA GLU A 135 -17.11 2.69 -18.64
C GLU A 135 -15.85 3.32 -18.03
N PHE A 136 -15.27 2.67 -17.02
CA PHE A 136 -14.06 3.16 -16.36
C PHE A 136 -12.88 3.33 -17.31
N LYS A 137 -12.68 2.38 -18.25
CA LYS A 137 -11.62 2.44 -19.27
C LYS A 137 -11.72 3.70 -20.14
N MET A 138 -12.92 4.21 -20.40
CA MET A 138 -13.11 5.43 -21.21
C MET A 138 -12.52 6.69 -20.55
N TYR A 139 -12.38 6.70 -19.23
CA TYR A 139 -11.83 7.85 -18.49
C TYR A 139 -10.31 7.77 -18.30
N LEU A 140 -9.66 6.68 -18.71
CA LEU A 140 -8.24 6.45 -18.48
C LEU A 140 -7.41 6.88 -19.71
N PRO A 141 -6.34 7.66 -19.52
CA PRO A 141 -5.55 8.23 -20.62
C PRO A 141 -4.60 7.22 -21.27
N ALA A 142 -4.49 6.00 -20.74
CA ALA A 142 -3.60 4.95 -21.21
C ALA A 142 -4.29 3.59 -21.10
N ALA A 143 -3.94 2.69 -22.02
CA ALA A 143 -4.25 1.26 -21.90
C ALA A 143 -3.44 0.70 -20.73
N ILE A 144 -4.04 0.76 -19.54
CA ILE A 144 -3.52 0.15 -18.32
C ILE A 144 -4.17 -1.21 -18.13
N GLU A 145 -3.39 -2.15 -17.62
CA GLU A 145 -3.91 -3.45 -17.21
C GLU A 145 -4.78 -3.25 -15.97
N LEU A 146 -6.03 -3.70 -16.06
CA LEU A 146 -7.01 -3.66 -14.98
C LEU A 146 -7.35 -5.10 -14.62
N LEU A 147 -7.13 -5.48 -13.37
CA LEU A 147 -7.48 -6.77 -12.82
C LEU A 147 -8.88 -6.68 -12.20
N PRO A 148 -9.93 -7.23 -12.83
CA PRO A 148 -11.26 -7.20 -12.26
C PRO A 148 -11.32 -8.08 -11.00
N LEU A 149 -11.98 -7.56 -9.97
CA LEU A 149 -12.48 -8.30 -8.83
C LEU A 149 -14.01 -8.16 -8.86
N ASN A 150 -14.67 -9.08 -9.55
CA ASN A 150 -16.11 -9.05 -9.70
C ASN A 150 -16.77 -9.75 -8.51
N GLU A 151 -17.63 -9.03 -7.79
CA GLU A 151 -18.24 -9.56 -6.56
C GLU A 151 -19.18 -10.74 -6.78
N ASN A 152 -19.59 -10.97 -8.02
CA ASN A 152 -20.48 -12.06 -8.43
C ASN A 152 -19.74 -13.20 -9.13
N ASP A 153 -18.42 -13.11 -9.30
CA ASP A 153 -17.62 -14.08 -10.06
C ASP A 153 -16.44 -14.61 -9.23
N GLN A 154 -16.54 -15.89 -8.84
CA GLN A 154 -15.55 -16.58 -8.02
C GLN A 154 -14.21 -16.76 -8.73
N GLU A 155 -14.18 -16.81 -10.06
CA GLU A 155 -12.94 -16.97 -10.82
C GLU A 155 -12.06 -15.73 -10.65
N THR A 156 -12.64 -14.54 -10.84
CA THR A 156 -11.91 -13.27 -10.64
C THR A 156 -11.47 -13.07 -9.20
N ILE A 157 -12.29 -13.52 -8.23
CA ILE A 157 -11.96 -13.52 -6.81
C ILE A 157 -10.75 -14.41 -6.54
N GLY A 158 -10.76 -15.66 -7.06
CA GLY A 158 -9.66 -16.60 -6.94
C GLY A 158 -8.36 -16.05 -7.53
N ALA A 159 -8.41 -15.50 -8.75
CA ALA A 159 -7.24 -14.93 -9.42
C ALA A 159 -6.61 -13.78 -8.62
N VAL A 160 -7.41 -12.89 -8.03
CA VAL A 160 -6.90 -11.79 -7.18
C VAL A 160 -6.31 -12.32 -5.87
N LYS A 161 -6.93 -13.33 -5.25
CA LYS A 161 -6.40 -14.00 -4.04
C LYS A 161 -5.04 -14.62 -4.30
N GLU A 162 -4.93 -15.45 -5.35
CA GLU A 162 -3.69 -16.12 -5.73
C GLU A 162 -2.58 -15.12 -6.03
N MET A 163 -2.88 -14.04 -6.74
CA MET A 163 -1.91 -12.98 -7.03
C MET A 163 -1.38 -12.32 -5.74
N ILE A 164 -2.25 -12.02 -4.78
CA ILE A 164 -1.86 -11.43 -3.49
C ILE A 164 -0.97 -12.40 -2.69
N ILE A 165 -1.36 -13.68 -2.61
CA ILE A 165 -0.60 -14.73 -1.92
C ILE A 165 0.79 -14.88 -2.57
N PHE A 166 0.86 -14.97 -3.88
CA PHE A 166 2.10 -15.09 -4.63
C PHE A 166 3.11 -13.97 -4.31
N PHE A 167 2.66 -12.71 -4.24
CA PHE A 167 3.54 -11.60 -3.91
C PHE A 167 4.03 -11.63 -2.46
N GLU A 168 3.19 -12.10 -1.54
CA GLU A 168 3.59 -12.29 -0.15
C GLU A 168 4.65 -13.38 0.00
N GLU A 169 4.42 -14.55 -0.59
CA GLU A 169 5.38 -15.66 -0.56
C GLU A 169 6.73 -15.25 -1.14
N LYS A 170 6.73 -14.63 -2.33
CA LYS A 170 7.94 -14.10 -2.98
C LYS A 170 8.70 -13.13 -2.09
N TYR A 171 8.00 -12.29 -1.32
CA TYR A 171 8.64 -11.37 -0.38
C TYR A 171 9.27 -12.07 0.82
N GLN A 172 8.58 -13.07 1.39
CA GLN A 172 9.10 -13.85 2.51
C GLN A 172 10.36 -14.65 2.09
N GLU A 173 10.37 -15.22 0.88
CA GLU A 173 11.55 -15.88 0.32
C GLU A 173 12.74 -14.91 0.16
N ALA A 174 12.50 -13.73 -0.41
CA ALA A 174 13.52 -12.68 -0.55
C ALA A 174 14.04 -12.18 0.81
N LYS A 175 13.21 -12.21 1.84
CA LYS A 175 13.62 -11.87 3.21
C LYS A 175 14.51 -12.96 3.82
N ARG A 176 14.11 -14.24 3.70
CA ARG A 176 14.85 -15.40 4.23
C ARG A 176 16.26 -15.48 3.66
N THR A 177 16.40 -15.31 2.35
CA THR A 177 17.70 -15.34 1.65
C THR A 177 18.64 -14.23 2.13
N ARG A 178 18.14 -13.02 2.37
CA ARG A 178 18.93 -11.89 2.91
C ARG A 178 19.39 -12.11 4.35
N THR A 179 18.55 -12.67 5.21
CA THR A 179 18.93 -12.97 6.60
C THR A 179 19.91 -14.14 6.70
N GLY A 180 19.84 -15.11 5.78
CA GLY A 180 20.74 -16.26 5.74
C GLY A 180 22.19 -15.92 5.36
N THR A 181 22.44 -14.82 4.64
CA THR A 181 23.79 -14.43 4.21
C THR A 181 24.62 -13.73 5.29
N THR A 182 24.05 -13.44 6.47
CA THR A 182 24.75 -12.64 7.51
C THR A 182 25.45 -13.51 8.57
N THR A 183 25.34 -14.84 8.52
CA THR A 183 25.83 -15.73 9.60
C THR A 183 27.18 -16.40 9.32
N THR A 184 27.82 -16.19 8.16
CA THR A 184 29.04 -16.95 7.80
C THR A 184 30.25 -16.05 7.55
N THR A 185 30.63 -15.17 8.48
CA THR A 185 31.98 -14.52 8.45
C THR A 185 32.46 -14.02 9.83
N THR A 186 32.32 -14.81 10.91
CA THR A 186 32.89 -14.40 12.22
C THR A 186 33.58 -15.51 13.01
N HIS A 187 33.85 -16.67 12.42
CA HIS A 187 34.60 -17.77 13.09
C HIS A 187 35.83 -18.27 12.32
N LEU A 188 36.39 -17.46 11.42
CA LEU A 188 37.74 -17.69 10.91
C LEU A 188 38.56 -16.44 11.22
N ILE A 189 39.73 -16.64 11.81
CA ILE A 189 40.66 -15.65 12.39
C ILE A 189 40.38 -15.37 13.87
N MET A 190 40.88 -16.24 14.75
CA MET A 190 41.96 -15.83 15.68
C MET A 190 42.93 -16.99 15.83
N LYS A 191 44.19 -16.69 15.52
CA LYS A 191 45.38 -17.51 15.78
C LYS A 191 45.75 -17.42 17.25
#